data_AF-A0A535XV46-F1
#
_entry.id   AF-A0A535XV46-F1
#
_cell.length_a   1.000
_cell.length_b   1.000
_cell.length_c   1.000
_cell.angle_alpha   90.00
_cell.angle_beta   90.00
_cell.angle_gamma   90.00
#
_symmetry.space_group_name_H-M   'P 1'
#
loop_
_entity.id
_entity.type
_entity.pdbx_description
1 polymer ?
#
loop_
_entity_poly.entity_id
_entity_poly.type
_entity_poly.pdbx_seq_one_letter_code
_entity_poly.pdbx_strand_id
1 'polypeptide(L)' 'MDPLTFVFIVVGLVGFGLVAGAGRPRDEMRNHRRWESGFYAESHKEVHTDATGVLMCRQCGASASERAGRCPSCGASL' A
#
# COMPACT_ATOMS: atom_id res chain seq x y z
N MET A 1 23.82 7.27 52.09
CA MET A 1 22.47 7.07 51.54
C MET A 1 21.71 6.23 52.53
N ASP A 2 20.67 6.79 53.14
CA ASP A 2 19.87 6.08 54.13
C ASP A 2 19.14 4.90 53.46
N PRO A 3 19.13 3.71 54.08
CA PRO A 3 18.53 2.51 53.48
C PRO A 3 17.03 2.72 53.19
N LEU A 4 16.36 3.56 53.98
CA LEU A 4 14.97 3.94 53.78
C LEU A 4 14.76 4.70 52.47
N THR A 5 15.66 5.63 52.14
CA THR A 5 15.60 6.41 50.89
C THR A 5 15.72 5.51 49.67
N PHE A 6 16.57 4.48 49.72
CA PHE A 6 16.70 3.51 48.64
C PHE A 6 15.42 2.70 48.45
N VAL A 7 14.78 2.26 49.53
CA VAL A 7 13.51 1.52 49.48
C VAL A 7 12.40 2.35 48.85
N PHE A 8 12.25 3.63 49.23
CA PHE A 8 11.24 4.51 48.64
C PHE A 8 11.45 4.73 47.13
N ILE A 9 12.70 4.87 46.68
CA ILE A 9 13.01 5.03 45.25
C ILE A 9 12.65 3.75 44.48
N VAL A 10 13.02 2.58 45.00
CA VAL A 10 12.73 1.30 44.33
C VAL A 10 11.21 1.06 44.26
N VAL A 11 10.49 1.26 45.37
CA VAL A 11 9.03 1.11 45.41
C VAL A 11 8.35 2.13 44.49
N GLY A 12 8.84 3.38 44.46
CA GLY A 12 8.33 4.43 43.59
C GLY A 12 8.53 4.10 42.10
N LEU A 13 9.72 3.64 41.71
CA LEU A 13 10.01 3.26 40.32
C LEU A 13 9.23 2.03 39.87
N VAL A 14 9.07 1.02 40.74
CA VAL A 14 8.28 -0.18 40.44
C VAL A 14 6.79 0.17 40.35
N GLY A 15 6.26 0.91 41.31
CA GLY A 15 4.87 1.37 41.29
C GLY A 15 4.56 2.25 40.08
N PHE A 16 5.43 3.21 39.78
CA PHE A 16 5.30 4.07 38.61
C PHE A 16 5.41 3.29 37.30
N GLY A 17 6.33 2.32 37.22
CA GLY A 17 6.48 1.45 36.05
C GLY A 17 5.24 0.58 35.79
N LEU A 18 4.54 0.13 36.85
CA LEU A 18 3.29 -0.62 36.72
C LEU A 18 2.12 0.28 36.31
N VAL A 19 2.02 1.49 36.89
CA VAL A 19 0.96 2.45 36.56
C VAL A 19 1.14 3.02 35.14
N ALA A 20 2.36 3.39 34.76
CA ALA A 20 2.66 3.90 33.42
C ALA A 20 2.76 2.79 32.36
N GLY A 21 3.13 1.57 32.76
CA GLY A 21 3.32 0.42 31.87
C GLY A 21 2.04 -0.31 31.47
N ALA A 22 0.93 -0.10 32.17
CA ALA A 22 -0.36 -0.69 31.83
C ALA A 22 -1.01 -0.11 30.55
N GLY A 23 -0.42 0.94 29.97
CA GLY A 23 -1.02 1.74 28.89
C GLY A 23 -0.40 1.63 27.50
N ARG A 24 0.39 0.59 27.16
CA ARG A 24 0.80 0.41 25.74
C ARG A 24 -0.24 -0.39 24.96
N PRO A 25 -1.09 0.26 24.13
CA PRO A 25 -2.01 -0.45 23.27
C PRO A 25 -1.23 -1.30 22.27
N ARG A 26 -1.49 -2.61 22.32
CA ARG A 26 -0.90 -3.63 21.43
C ARG A 26 -1.58 -3.65 20.05
N ASP A 27 -2.43 -2.68 19.75
CA ASP A 27 -3.40 -2.72 18.64
C ASP A 27 -3.00 -1.93 17.38
N GLU A 28 -1.87 -1.22 17.37
CA GLU A 28 -1.44 -0.43 16.20
C GLU A 28 -0.76 -1.27 15.10
N MET A 29 -0.55 -2.59 15.29
CA MET A 29 0.19 -3.42 14.30
C MET A 29 -0.71 -4.20 13.34
N ARG A 30 -2.02 -4.28 13.58
CA ARG A 30 -2.92 -5.12 12.77
C ARG A 30 -3.51 -4.39 11.57
N ASN A 31 -3.64 -3.06 11.62
CA ASN A 31 -4.24 -2.27 10.56
C ASN A 31 -3.29 -2.05 9.36
N HIS A 32 -1.97 -1.95 9.59
CA HIS A 32 -1.01 -1.65 8.51
C HIS A 32 -0.88 -2.79 7.48
N ARG A 33 -0.92 -4.06 7.91
CA ARG A 33 -0.74 -5.20 7.00
C ARG A 33 -1.85 -5.35 5.96
N ARG A 34 -3.07 -4.91 6.29
CA ARG A 34 -4.22 -5.06 5.37
C ARG A 34 -4.06 -4.18 4.13
N TRP A 35 -3.48 -2.99 4.29
CA TRP A 35 -3.32 -2.03 3.20
C TRP A 35 -2.23 -2.44 2.21
N GLU A 36 -1.11 -2.99 2.70
CA GLU A 36 0.00 -3.47 1.85
C GLU A 36 -0.42 -4.64 0.93
N SER A 37 -1.28 -5.54 1.41
CA SER A 37 -1.76 -6.66 0.60
C SER A 37 -2.70 -6.26 -0.54
N GLY A 38 -3.50 -5.20 -0.36
CA GLY A 38 -4.38 -4.69 -1.41
C GLY A 38 -3.61 -3.94 -2.49
N PHE A 39 -2.65 -3.10 -2.08
CA PHE A 39 -1.87 -2.29 -3.02
C PHE A 39 -1.03 -3.16 -3.97
N TYR A 40 -0.46 -4.27 -3.49
CA TYR A 40 0.32 -5.21 -4.32
C TYR A 40 -0.54 -5.95 -5.36
N ALA A 41 -1.80 -6.26 -5.03
CA ALA A 41 -2.72 -6.91 -5.96
C ALA A 41 -3.21 -5.94 -7.05
N GLU A 42 -3.41 -4.67 -6.71
CA GLU A 42 -3.79 -3.63 -7.67
C GLU A 42 -2.61 -3.20 -8.57
N SER A 43 -1.41 -3.03 -8.00
CA SER A 43 -0.24 -2.51 -8.73
C SER A 43 0.34 -3.51 -9.72
N HIS A 44 0.19 -4.81 -9.46
CA HIS A 44 0.70 -5.86 -10.35
C HIS A 44 -0.28 -6.22 -11.47
N LYS A 45 -1.43 -5.55 -11.54
CA LYS A 45 -2.29 -5.57 -12.72
C LYS A 45 -1.63 -4.68 -13.77
N GLU A 46 -0.57 -5.22 -14.39
CA GLU A 46 -0.05 -4.75 -15.66
C GLU A 46 -1.18 -4.88 -16.67
N VAL A 47 -1.98 -3.82 -16.78
CA VAL A 47 -2.77 -3.58 -17.97
C VAL A 47 -1.72 -3.48 -19.06
N HIS A 48 -1.66 -4.48 -19.93
CA HIS A 48 -0.95 -4.42 -21.20
C HIS A 48 -1.53 -3.25 -21.99
N THR A 49 -1.16 -2.03 -21.63
CA THR A 49 -1.23 -0.89 -22.53
C THR A 49 -0.07 -1.14 -23.47
N ASP A 50 -0.40 -1.49 -24.71
CA ASP A 50 0.56 -1.57 -25.79
C ASP A 50 1.24 -0.20 -25.96
N ALA A 51 2.24 0.08 -25.13
CA ALA A 51 3.10 1.26 -25.19
C ALA A 51 3.95 1.27 -26.48
N THR A 52 3.68 0.33 -27.40
CA THR A 52 4.07 0.34 -28.80
C THR A 52 3.29 1.38 -29.62
N GLY A 53 2.25 2.00 -29.03
CA GLY A 53 1.40 2.99 -29.70
C GLY A 53 0.53 2.35 -30.78
N VAL A 54 0.09 1.12 -30.55
CA VAL A 54 -0.73 0.33 -31.48
C VAL A 54 -2.06 0.00 -30.80
N LEU A 55 -3.16 0.53 -31.34
CA LEU A 55 -4.52 0.22 -30.96
C LEU A 55 -5.10 -0.88 -31.84
N MET A 56 -5.93 -1.74 -31.25
CA MET A 56 -6.79 -2.62 -32.04
C MET A 56 -8.08 -1.91 -32.46
N CYS A 57 -8.38 -2.00 -33.75
CA CYS A 57 -9.65 -1.50 -34.27
C CYS A 57 -10.83 -2.31 -33.71
N ARG A 58 -11.77 -1.66 -33.03
CA ARG A 58 -12.99 -2.32 -32.52
C ARG A 58 -13.91 -2.86 -33.61
N GLN A 59 -13.76 -2.39 -34.85
CA GLN A 59 -14.64 -2.75 -35.96
C GLN A 59 -14.12 -3.92 -36.80
N CYS A 60 -12.79 -4.05 -36.96
CA CYS A 60 -12.20 -5.10 -37.79
C CYS A 60 -11.10 -5.93 -37.09
N GLY A 61 -10.75 -5.62 -35.84
CA GLY A 61 -9.74 -6.36 -35.06
C GLY A 61 -8.29 -6.13 -35.52
N ALA A 62 -8.05 -5.33 -36.56
CA ALA A 62 -6.72 -5.04 -37.05
C ALA A 62 -5.94 -4.13 -36.07
N SER A 63 -4.66 -4.43 -35.87
CA SER A 63 -3.72 -3.63 -35.11
C SER A 63 -3.24 -2.43 -35.95
N ALA A 64 -3.36 -1.22 -35.42
CA ALA A 64 -3.03 0.02 -36.11
C ALA A 64 -2.46 1.05 -35.15
N SER A 65 -1.58 1.94 -35.60
CA SER A 65 -0.97 2.90 -34.68
C SER A 65 -1.97 3.94 -34.17
N GLU A 66 -1.79 4.40 -32.92
CA GLU A 66 -2.56 5.50 -32.32
C GLU A 66 -2.48 6.78 -33.16
N ARG A 67 -1.38 6.97 -33.90
CA ARG A 67 -1.17 8.10 -34.81
C ARG A 67 -1.93 7.99 -36.13
N ALA A 68 -2.45 6.81 -36.48
CA ALA A 68 -3.07 6.60 -37.78
C ALA A 68 -4.41 7.33 -37.94
N GLY A 69 -5.11 7.66 -36.84
CA GLY A 69 -6.43 8.33 -36.81
C GLY A 69 -7.57 7.55 -37.48
N ARG A 70 -7.24 6.62 -38.39
CA ARG A 70 -8.13 5.67 -39.06
C ARG A 70 -7.42 4.33 -39.24
N CYS A 71 -8.21 3.26 -39.18
CA CYS A 71 -7.72 1.91 -39.36
C CYS A 71 -7.30 1.65 -40.83
N PRO A 72 -6.09 1.14 -41.10
CA PRO A 72 -5.65 0.81 -42.47
C PRO A 72 -6.40 -0.39 -43.07
N SER A 73 -7.04 -1.23 -42.24
CA SER A 73 -7.76 -2.41 -42.71
C SER A 73 -9.22 -2.12 -43.06
N CYS A 74 -9.92 -1.26 -42.30
CA CYS A 74 -11.34 -1.01 -42.49
C CYS A 74 -11.75 0.47 -42.58
N GLY A 75 -10.81 1.42 -42.45
CA GLY A 75 -11.06 2.85 -42.59
C GLY A 75 -11.81 3.51 -41.41
N ALA A 76 -12.24 2.73 -40.41
CA ALA A 76 -12.90 3.22 -39.21
C ALA A 76 -11.99 4.15 -38.41
N SER A 77 -12.55 5.17 -37.74
CA SER A 77 -11.81 6.03 -36.81
C SER A 77 -11.34 5.23 -35.60
N LEU A 78 -10.04 5.32 -35.29
CA LEU A 78 -9.37 4.65 -34.17
C LEU A 78 -9.31 5.52 -32.93
#